data_AF-A0A4Q4M0E5-F1
#
_entry.id   AF-A0A4Q4M0E5-F1
#
_cell.length_a   1.000
_cell.length_b   1.000
_cell.length_c   1.000
_cell.angle_alpha   90.00
_cell.angle_beta   90.00
_cell.angle_gamma   90.00
#
_symmetry.space_group_name_H-M   'P 1'
#
loop_
_entity.id
_entity.type
_entity.pdbx_description
1 polymer ?
#
loop_
_entity_poly.entity_id
_entity_poly.type
_entity_poly.pdbx_seq_one_letter_code
_entity_poly.pdbx_strand_id
1 'polypeptide(L)'
;MVCAKPSVVCNDASDKHNCSCTCTNGIKFDQPLDPFSSAANGSSSQGVDLAECKADKEFCLEREQQLMTQITGLTESEQKHVTREQELLEQLSTYQKKTYAYQGCFTDSKNRVLGDKSTLEDANLTVERCETICSGFKYFGIQNTNECYCGNMFKNPTQHKPESECDKACKGNKNQKCGGGWRNNIYAKIN
;
A
#
# COMPACT_ATOMS: atom_id res chain seq x y z
N MET A 1 -15.06 -20.48 2.29
CA MET A 1 -15.88 -20.95 1.16
C MET A 1 -16.22 -22.41 1.40
N VAL A 2 -17.50 -22.75 1.43
CA VAL A 2 -17.99 -24.11 1.72
C VAL A 2 -18.02 -24.87 0.39
N CYS A 3 -17.28 -25.98 0.27
CA CYS A 3 -17.35 -26.84 -0.90
C CYS A 3 -18.79 -27.34 -1.10
N ALA A 4 -19.29 -27.25 -2.33
CA ALA A 4 -20.61 -27.73 -2.68
C ALA A 4 -20.68 -29.27 -2.57
N LYS A 5 -21.75 -29.77 -1.95
CA LYS A 5 -22.10 -31.19 -1.99
C LYS A 5 -22.77 -31.48 -3.33
N PRO A 6 -22.28 -32.41 -4.15
CA PRO A 6 -23.04 -32.87 -5.31
C PRO A 6 -24.35 -33.49 -4.83
N SER A 7 -25.47 -33.04 -5.40
CA SER A 7 -26.81 -33.48 -5.08
C SER A 7 -27.42 -34.12 -6.32
N VAL A 8 -27.67 -35.44 -6.25
CA VAL A 8 -28.47 -36.16 -7.24
C VAL A 8 -29.89 -36.23 -6.67
N VAL A 9 -30.79 -35.38 -7.17
CA VAL A 9 -32.23 -35.56 -6.93
C VAL A 9 -32.82 -36.14 -8.21
N CYS A 10 -33.01 -37.46 -8.22
CA CYS A 10 -33.82 -38.14 -9.23
C CYS A 10 -35.28 -38.05 -8.78
N ASN A 11 -36.07 -37.18 -9.38
CA ASN A 11 -37.53 -37.19 -9.21
C ASN A 11 -38.12 -38.05 -10.33
N ASP A 12 -38.44 -39.30 -10.01
CA ASP A 12 -39.12 -40.22 -10.93
C ASP A 12 -40.57 -39.80 -11.15
N ALA A 13 -40.88 -39.40 -12.40
CA ALA A 13 -42.25 -39.47 -12.95
C ALA A 13 -42.34 -39.34 -14.49
N SER A 14 -41.27 -39.48 -15.28
CA SER A 14 -41.39 -39.45 -16.75
C SER A 14 -40.19 -40.04 -17.49
N ASP A 15 -40.47 -40.76 -18.59
CA ASP A 15 -39.56 -41.56 -19.45
C ASP A 15 -38.47 -40.77 -20.22
N LYS A 16 -37.94 -39.70 -19.64
CA LYS A 16 -36.79 -38.96 -20.16
C LYS A 16 -35.82 -38.65 -19.04
N HIS A 17 -34.79 -39.47 -18.90
CA HIS A 17 -33.73 -39.24 -17.93
C HIS A 17 -32.85 -38.06 -18.41
N ASN A 18 -33.01 -36.92 -17.75
CA ASN A 18 -32.10 -35.78 -17.85
C ASN A 18 -31.23 -35.83 -16.58
N CYS A 19 -29.91 -35.95 -16.74
CA CYS A 19 -28.97 -35.71 -15.67
C CYS A 19 -28.50 -34.26 -15.77
N SER A 20 -29.10 -33.34 -15.00
CA SER A 20 -28.61 -31.96 -14.93
C SER A 20 -27.52 -31.86 -13.86
N CYS A 21 -26.29 -31.55 -14.26
CA CYS A 21 -25.25 -31.11 -13.32
C CYS A 21 -25.27 -29.58 -13.24
N THR A 22 -25.41 -29.04 -12.02
CA THR A 22 -25.41 -27.59 -11.77
C THR A 22 -24.22 -27.20 -10.90
N CYS A 23 -23.36 -26.32 -11.41
CA CYS A 23 -22.30 -25.68 -10.63
C CYS A 23 -22.82 -24.37 -10.00
N THR A 24 -22.29 -23.99 -8.83
CA THR A 24 -22.84 -22.95 -7.94
C THR A 24 -22.87 -21.53 -8.52
N ASN A 25 -22.20 -21.28 -9.65
CA ASN A 25 -22.32 -20.01 -10.37
C ASN A 25 -23.59 -19.91 -11.25
N GLY A 26 -24.55 -20.82 -11.08
CA GLY A 26 -25.81 -20.81 -11.83
C GLY A 26 -25.65 -21.20 -13.30
N ILE A 27 -24.45 -21.63 -13.71
CA ILE A 27 -24.20 -22.18 -15.04
C ILE A 27 -24.84 -23.56 -15.07
N LYS A 28 -26.00 -23.64 -15.70
CA LYS A 28 -26.65 -24.89 -16.10
C LYS A 28 -25.98 -25.37 -17.38
N PHE A 29 -25.33 -26.53 -17.34
CA PHE A 29 -25.04 -27.27 -18.57
C PHE A 29 -26.30 -28.07 -18.91
N ASP A 30 -27.32 -27.38 -19.41
CA ASP A 30 -28.44 -28.03 -20.11
C ASP A 30 -27.98 -28.29 -21.57
N GLN A 31 -26.89 -29.04 -21.75
CA GLN A 31 -26.56 -29.59 -23.07
C GLN A 31 -27.09 -31.02 -23.13
N PRO A 32 -28.00 -31.34 -24.05
CA PRO A 32 -28.14 -32.71 -24.52
C PRO A 32 -26.83 -33.07 -25.21
N LEU A 33 -26.22 -34.20 -24.84
CA LEU A 33 -25.18 -34.82 -25.66
C LEU A 33 -25.79 -35.06 -27.06
N ASP A 34 -25.10 -34.58 -28.10
CA ASP A 34 -25.61 -34.32 -29.45
C ASP A 34 -26.56 -35.38 -30.06
N PRO A 35 -27.57 -34.99 -30.89
CA PRO A 35 -28.43 -35.92 -31.64
C PRO A 35 -27.84 -36.44 -32.96
N PHE A 36 -26.53 -36.27 -33.23
CA PHE A 36 -25.92 -36.57 -34.54
C PHE A 36 -24.69 -37.50 -34.52
N SER A 37 -24.54 -38.41 -33.56
CA SER A 37 -23.74 -39.63 -33.80
C SER A 37 -24.60 -40.65 -34.56
N SER A 38 -24.60 -40.54 -35.88
CA SER A 38 -25.32 -41.46 -36.76
C SER A 38 -24.48 -42.70 -37.09
N ALA A 39 -24.92 -43.86 -36.55
CA ALA A 39 -24.90 -45.22 -37.14
C ALA A 39 -24.83 -46.25 -35.98
N ALA A 40 -25.65 -47.30 -35.87
CA ALA A 40 -26.76 -47.82 -36.65
C ALA A 40 -27.48 -48.89 -35.79
N ASN A 41 -28.76 -49.11 -36.08
CA ASN A 41 -29.53 -50.34 -35.84
C ASN A 41 -29.59 -50.94 -34.44
N GLY A 42 -30.83 -50.98 -33.93
CA GLY A 42 -31.29 -52.07 -33.07
C GLY A 42 -31.75 -51.63 -31.70
N SER A 43 -33.05 -51.81 -31.45
CA SER A 43 -33.62 -52.29 -30.19
C SER A 43 -32.61 -52.46 -29.04
N SER A 44 -32.55 -51.51 -28.13
CA SER A 44 -32.48 -51.80 -26.70
C SER A 44 -32.58 -50.50 -25.90
N SER A 45 -33.37 -50.55 -24.84
CA SER A 45 -33.23 -49.73 -23.66
C SER A 45 -31.81 -49.92 -23.09
N GLN A 46 -30.82 -49.21 -23.62
CA GLN A 46 -29.51 -49.10 -22.99
C GLN A 46 -29.55 -47.84 -22.14
N GLY A 47 -29.76 -48.06 -20.84
CA GLY A 47 -29.66 -47.02 -19.84
C GLY A 47 -28.33 -46.28 -19.99
N VAL A 48 -28.38 -44.97 -19.80
CA VAL A 48 -27.20 -44.10 -19.73
C VAL A 48 -26.14 -44.82 -18.91
N ASP A 49 -25.00 -45.14 -19.53
CA ASP A 49 -23.95 -45.91 -18.86
C ASP A 49 -23.44 -45.07 -17.68
N LEU A 50 -23.73 -45.55 -16.47
CA LEU A 50 -23.37 -44.93 -15.21
C LEU A 50 -21.84 -44.68 -15.14
N ALA A 51 -21.04 -45.43 -15.91
CA ALA A 51 -19.61 -45.26 -16.03
C ALA A 51 -19.20 -43.97 -16.77
N GLU A 52 -19.91 -43.58 -17.83
CA GLU A 52 -19.61 -42.39 -18.65
C GLU A 52 -19.95 -41.10 -17.87
N CYS A 53 -21.11 -41.08 -17.21
CA CYS A 53 -21.50 -39.99 -16.29
C CYS A 53 -20.53 -39.82 -15.10
N LYS A 54 -19.92 -40.92 -14.63
CA LYS A 54 -18.90 -40.89 -13.58
C LYS A 54 -17.60 -40.26 -14.08
N ALA A 55 -17.18 -40.56 -15.31
CA ALA A 55 -16.00 -39.97 -15.93
C ALA A 55 -16.14 -38.45 -16.14
N ASP A 56 -17.31 -38.00 -16.60
CA ASP A 56 -17.60 -36.56 -16.79
C ASP A 56 -17.57 -35.77 -15.48
N LYS A 57 -18.04 -36.39 -14.38
CA LYS A 57 -17.95 -35.82 -13.03
C LYS A 57 -16.50 -35.66 -12.58
N GLU A 58 -15.67 -36.68 -12.81
CA GLU A 58 -14.25 -36.64 -12.46
C GLU A 58 -13.51 -35.55 -13.24
N PHE A 59 -13.78 -35.41 -14.54
CA PHE A 59 -13.23 -34.33 -15.37
C PHE A 59 -13.65 -32.92 -14.89
N CYS A 60 -14.91 -32.75 -14.50
CA CYS A 60 -15.40 -31.48 -13.95
C CYS A 60 -14.69 -31.10 -12.65
N LEU A 61 -14.52 -32.06 -11.73
CA LEU A 61 -13.84 -31.85 -10.46
C LEU A 61 -12.35 -31.53 -10.65
N GLU A 62 -11.69 -32.19 -11.60
CA GLU A 62 -10.30 -31.89 -11.95
C GLU A 62 -10.15 -30.47 -12.52
N ARG A 63 -11.06 -30.06 -13.41
CA ARG A 63 -11.06 -28.70 -13.97
C ARG A 63 -11.29 -27.65 -12.88
N GLU A 64 -12.20 -27.90 -11.94
CA GLU A 64 -12.41 -27.01 -10.78
C GLU A 64 -11.15 -26.93 -9.91
N GLN A 65 -10.48 -28.05 -9.63
CA GLN A 65 -9.23 -28.06 -8.88
C GLN A 65 -8.10 -27.30 -9.61
N GLN A 66 -8.00 -27.44 -10.93
CA GLN A 66 -7.05 -26.71 -11.76
C GLN A 66 -7.32 -25.20 -11.74
N LEU A 67 -8.58 -24.80 -11.90
CA LEU A 67 -8.98 -23.38 -11.84
C LEU A 67 -8.72 -22.79 -10.45
N MET A 68 -9.02 -23.52 -9.38
CA MET A 68 -8.72 -23.07 -8.02
C MET A 68 -7.21 -22.89 -7.82
N THR A 69 -6.39 -23.79 -8.35
CA THR A 69 -4.93 -23.68 -8.31
C THR A 69 -4.42 -22.44 -9.06
N GLN A 70 -5.00 -22.15 -10.23
CA GLN A 70 -4.68 -20.95 -11.00
C GLN A 70 -5.08 -19.67 -10.26
N ILE A 71 -6.29 -19.64 -9.67
CA ILE A 71 -6.76 -18.50 -8.87
C ILE A 71 -5.83 -18.27 -7.68
N THR A 72 -5.44 -19.31 -6.95
CA THR A 72 -4.49 -19.17 -5.84
C THR A 72 -3.14 -18.63 -6.31
N GLY A 73 -2.60 -19.11 -7.44
CA GLY A 73 -1.35 -18.61 -8.00
C GLY A 73 -1.41 -17.13 -8.41
N LEU A 74 -2.55 -16.69 -8.97
CA LEU A 74 -2.78 -15.28 -9.28
C LEU A 74 -2.85 -14.42 -8.02
N THR A 75 -3.56 -14.86 -6.98
CA THR A 75 -3.63 -14.12 -5.71
C THR A 75 -2.28 -13.99 -5.02
N GLU A 76 -1.43 -15.02 -5.08
CA GLU A 76 -0.05 -14.96 -4.57
C GLU A 76 0.80 -13.97 -5.36
N SER A 77 0.61 -13.91 -6.69
CA SER A 77 1.29 -12.93 -7.54
C SER A 77 0.86 -11.50 -7.20
N GLU A 78 -0.44 -11.25 -7.06
CA GLU A 78 -0.96 -9.94 -6.64
C GLU A 78 -0.40 -9.53 -5.27
N GLN A 79 -0.37 -10.43 -4.30
CA GLN A 79 0.20 -10.14 -2.98
C GLN A 79 1.69 -9.79 -3.08
N LYS A 80 2.46 -10.48 -3.92
CA LYS A 80 3.87 -10.13 -4.17
C LYS A 80 4.02 -8.74 -4.79
N HIS A 81 3.15 -8.36 -5.73
CA HIS A 81 3.17 -7.02 -6.31
C HIS A 81 2.86 -5.94 -5.26
N VAL A 82 1.85 -6.16 -4.42
CA VAL A 82 1.50 -5.24 -3.32
C VAL A 82 2.65 -5.10 -2.33
N THR A 83 3.30 -6.20 -1.93
CA THR A 83 4.45 -6.14 -1.03
C THR A 83 5.61 -5.38 -1.67
N ARG A 84 5.88 -5.60 -2.96
CA ARG A 84 6.95 -4.86 -3.66
C ARG A 84 6.66 -3.36 -3.74
N GLU A 85 5.40 -2.99 -3.96
CA GLU A 85 4.97 -1.59 -3.93
C GLU A 85 5.17 -0.97 -2.54
N GLN A 86 4.81 -1.68 -1.48
CA GLN A 86 5.04 -1.24 -0.10
C GLN A 86 6.53 -1.06 0.22
N GLU A 87 7.39 -2.01 -0.18
CA GLU A 87 8.84 -1.90 -0.05
C GLU A 87 9.39 -0.69 -0.81
N LEU A 88 8.90 -0.44 -2.03
CA LEU A 88 9.30 0.70 -2.83
C LEU A 88 8.89 2.02 -2.18
N LEU A 89 7.70 2.09 -1.58
CA LEU A 89 7.24 3.27 -0.84
C LEU A 89 8.09 3.51 0.42
N GLU A 90 8.47 2.46 1.14
CA GLU A 90 9.40 2.57 2.27
C GLU A 90 10.79 3.03 1.82
N GLN A 91 11.31 2.48 0.72
CA GLN A 91 12.56 2.96 0.12
C GLN A 91 12.47 4.41 -0.34
N LEU A 92 11.35 4.85 -0.92
CA LEU A 92 11.13 6.25 -1.28
C LEU A 92 11.02 7.17 -0.06
N SER A 93 10.47 6.68 1.05
CA SER A 93 10.44 7.42 2.32
C SER A 93 11.85 7.64 2.88
N THR A 94 12.76 6.68 2.70
CA THR A 94 14.17 6.83 3.11
C THR A 94 14.99 7.63 2.10
N TYR A 95 14.57 7.63 0.82
CA TYR A 95 15.08 8.51 -0.23
C TYR A 95 14.58 9.96 -0.09
N GLN A 96 13.92 10.33 1.01
CA GLN A 96 13.70 11.73 1.36
C GLN A 96 15.06 12.44 1.40
N LYS A 97 15.40 13.07 0.26
CA LYS A 97 16.72 13.62 -0.01
C LYS A 97 16.98 14.72 1.01
N LYS A 98 17.68 14.36 2.09
CA LYS A 98 18.04 15.26 3.15
C LYS A 98 18.79 16.42 2.53
N THR A 99 18.16 17.58 2.46
CA THR A 99 18.75 18.75 1.78
C THR A 99 19.58 19.56 2.76
N TYR A 100 19.32 19.41 4.06
CA TYR A 100 20.09 20.06 5.12
C TYR A 100 20.56 19.08 6.20
N ALA A 101 21.77 19.29 6.69
CA ALA A 101 22.33 18.63 7.86
C ALA A 101 22.20 19.53 9.09
N TYR A 102 21.81 18.93 10.22
CA TYR A 102 21.80 19.61 11.52
C TYR A 102 23.22 19.99 11.94
N GLN A 103 23.39 21.23 12.41
CA GLN A 103 24.69 21.79 12.79
C GLN A 103 24.84 21.98 14.30
N GLY A 104 23.74 21.97 15.05
CA GLY A 104 23.74 22.16 16.51
C GLY A 104 22.83 23.28 16.99
N CYS A 105 22.90 23.52 18.29
CA CYS A 105 22.20 24.59 18.99
C CYS A 105 23.05 25.86 19.07
N PHE A 106 22.49 27.01 18.69
CA PHE A 106 23.22 28.26 18.59
C PHE A 106 22.47 29.43 19.22
N THR A 107 23.19 30.39 19.80
CA THR A 107 22.60 31.63 20.33
C THR A 107 22.03 32.51 19.24
N ASP A 108 20.95 33.22 19.55
CA ASP A 108 20.44 34.33 18.75
C ASP A 108 20.31 35.60 19.61
N SER A 109 20.02 36.72 18.98
CA SER A 109 19.80 37.99 19.68
C SER A 109 18.87 38.90 18.88
N LYS A 110 18.58 40.10 19.42
CA LYS A 110 17.88 41.15 18.67
C LYS A 110 18.53 41.42 17.31
N ASN A 111 19.87 41.36 17.26
CA ASN A 111 20.62 41.33 16.02
C ASN A 111 20.66 39.88 15.52
N ARG A 112 19.68 39.53 14.68
CA ARG A 112 19.43 38.15 14.25
C ARG A 112 20.62 37.53 13.54
N VAL A 113 20.93 36.28 13.88
CA VAL A 113 21.99 35.51 13.20
C VAL A 113 21.60 35.16 11.77
N LEU A 114 20.36 34.69 11.58
CA LEU A 114 19.74 34.46 10.27
C LEU A 114 18.55 35.41 10.13
N GLY A 115 18.43 36.06 8.98
CA GLY A 115 17.37 37.06 8.78
C GLY A 115 17.28 37.55 7.35
N ASP A 116 17.56 36.70 6.35
CA ASP A 116 17.24 37.02 4.96
C ASP A 116 15.74 36.82 4.70
N LYS A 117 15.14 35.82 5.35
CA LYS A 117 13.71 35.56 5.37
C LYS A 117 13.33 35.02 6.73
N SER A 118 12.14 35.36 7.23
CA SER A 118 11.60 34.77 8.45
C SER A 118 10.12 34.47 8.31
N THR A 119 9.66 33.49 9.08
CA THR A 119 8.25 33.18 9.31
C THR A 119 8.08 33.01 10.80
N LEU A 120 7.19 33.81 11.38
CA LEU A 120 6.95 33.85 12.82
C LEU A 120 5.59 33.23 13.11
N GLU A 121 5.44 32.69 14.31
CA GLU A 121 4.15 32.23 14.84
C GLU A 121 3.46 31.13 14.00
N ASP A 122 4.22 30.30 13.28
CA ASP A 122 3.64 29.20 12.50
C ASP A 122 3.12 28.09 13.43
N ALA A 123 1.80 28.01 13.57
CA ALA A 123 1.12 27.05 14.43
C ALA A 123 1.38 25.59 14.07
N ASN A 124 1.81 25.31 12.85
CA ASN A 124 2.10 23.98 12.34
C ASN A 124 3.59 23.78 12.05
N LEU A 125 4.47 24.58 12.67
CA LEU A 125 5.91 24.48 12.41
C LEU A 125 6.47 23.09 12.75
N THR A 126 7.16 22.50 11.78
CA THR A 126 8.03 21.32 11.91
C THR A 126 9.41 21.65 11.34
N VAL A 127 10.39 20.77 11.55
CA VAL A 127 11.72 20.93 10.96
C VAL A 127 11.65 20.93 9.43
N GLU A 128 10.92 19.97 8.86
CA GLU A 128 10.74 19.80 7.40
C GLU A 128 9.99 20.97 6.78
N ARG A 129 9.07 21.57 7.53
CA ARG A 129 8.35 22.76 7.10
C ARG A 129 9.28 23.97 7.01
N CYS A 130 10.15 24.18 8.00
CA CYS A 130 11.15 25.24 7.93
C CYS A 130 12.19 24.99 6.82
N GLU A 131 12.62 23.74 6.64
CA GLU A 131 13.45 23.31 5.50
C GLU A 131 12.79 23.69 4.16
N THR A 132 11.50 23.39 4.00
CA THR A 132 10.75 23.72 2.79
C THR A 132 10.68 25.24 2.57
N ILE A 133 10.35 26.01 3.62
CA ILE A 133 10.29 27.47 3.61
C ILE A 133 11.64 28.09 3.19
N CYS A 134 12.75 27.45 3.56
CA CYS A 134 14.10 27.92 3.36
C CYS A 134 14.89 27.21 2.25
N SER A 135 14.28 26.36 1.42
CA SER A 135 14.93 25.50 0.40
C SER A 135 15.91 26.22 -0.56
N GLY A 136 15.72 27.53 -0.78
CA GLY A 136 16.60 28.39 -1.57
C GLY A 136 17.81 28.99 -0.84
N PHE A 137 17.97 28.75 0.46
CA PHE A 137 19.01 29.37 1.31
C PHE A 137 20.08 28.36 1.74
N LYS A 138 21.29 28.81 2.06
CA LYS A 138 22.35 27.91 2.57
C LYS A 138 22.07 27.40 3.99
N TYR A 139 21.36 28.16 4.80
CA TYR A 139 21.07 27.84 6.18
C TYR A 139 19.61 28.11 6.51
N PHE A 140 19.08 27.33 7.44
CA PHE A 140 17.88 27.69 8.17
C PHE A 140 18.08 27.48 9.67
N GLY A 141 17.29 28.20 10.45
CA GLY A 141 17.27 28.16 11.90
C GLY A 141 15.85 28.13 12.42
N ILE A 142 15.60 27.31 13.43
CA ILE A 142 14.30 27.23 14.09
C ILE A 142 14.41 27.73 15.52
N GLN A 143 13.54 28.67 15.89
CA GLN A 143 13.50 29.29 17.21
C GLN A 143 12.12 29.16 17.85
N ASN A 144 12.11 29.16 19.19
CA ASN A 144 10.91 29.39 19.99
C ASN A 144 9.69 28.53 19.61
N THR A 145 9.90 27.30 19.14
CA THR A 145 8.87 26.31 18.74
C THR A 145 8.10 26.58 17.45
N ASN A 146 8.08 27.82 16.96
CA ASN A 146 7.19 28.27 15.89
C ASN A 146 7.77 29.39 15.00
N GLU A 147 9.06 29.67 15.11
CA GLU A 147 9.73 30.65 14.27
C GLU A 147 10.77 29.98 13.38
N CYS A 148 10.80 30.36 12.11
CA CYS A 148 11.73 29.88 11.11
C CYS A 148 12.50 31.07 10.53
N TYR A 149 13.81 30.93 10.42
CA TYR A 149 14.72 31.96 9.91
C TYR A 149 15.61 31.35 8.83
N CYS A 150 15.69 31.98 7.66
CA CYS A 150 16.56 31.57 6.57
C CYS A 150 17.72 32.54 6.39
N GLY A 151 18.85 32.05 5.89
CA GLY A 151 19.92 32.93 5.45
C GLY A 151 20.99 32.23 4.62
N ASN A 152 21.71 33.01 3.81
CA ASN A 152 22.86 32.51 3.05
C ASN A 152 24.19 32.62 3.82
N MET A 153 24.19 33.32 4.94
CA MET A 153 25.32 33.49 5.85
C MET A 153 24.83 33.90 7.24
N PHE A 154 25.69 33.77 8.24
CA PHE A 154 25.44 34.34 9.56
C PHE A 154 25.75 35.84 9.54
N LYS A 155 24.72 36.66 9.73
CA LYS A 155 24.83 38.14 9.70
C LYS A 155 25.49 38.71 10.95
N ASN A 156 25.39 37.98 12.05
CA ASN A 156 25.87 38.38 13.36
C ASN A 156 26.58 37.20 14.06
N PRO A 157 27.49 37.47 15.01
CA PRO A 157 28.14 36.44 15.78
C PRO A 157 27.15 35.51 16.50
N THR A 158 27.49 34.24 16.57
CA THR A 158 26.72 33.22 17.29
C THR A 158 27.66 32.26 18.01
N GLN A 159 27.17 31.63 19.09
CA GLN A 159 27.92 30.67 19.88
C GLN A 159 27.17 29.36 19.94
N HIS A 160 27.90 28.25 19.82
CA HIS A 160 27.37 26.92 20.08
C HIS A 160 26.93 26.80 21.56
N LYS A 161 25.82 26.09 21.80
CA LYS A 161 25.24 25.87 23.12
C LYS A 161 24.85 24.41 23.32
N PRO A 162 24.66 23.96 24.57
CA PRO A 162 24.12 22.63 24.86
C PRO A 162 22.77 22.41 24.18
N GLU A 163 22.54 21.19 23.70
CA GLU A 163 21.29 20.80 23.03
C GLU A 163 20.04 21.00 23.91
N SER A 164 20.20 20.93 25.23
CA SER A 164 19.14 21.22 26.21
C SER A 164 18.63 22.66 26.15
N GLU A 165 19.36 23.59 25.55
CA GLU A 165 18.87 24.97 25.34
C GLU A 165 18.03 25.12 24.06
N CYS A 166 18.06 24.12 23.17
CA CYS A 166 17.29 24.05 21.92
C CYS A 166 16.30 22.87 21.89
N ASP A 167 15.85 22.38 23.04
CA ASP A 167 15.08 21.14 23.16
C ASP A 167 13.56 21.32 23.19
N LYS A 168 13.07 22.56 22.96
CA LYS A 168 11.63 22.82 22.99
C LYS A 168 10.94 22.13 21.82
N ALA A 169 9.83 21.47 22.12
CA ALA A 169 9.04 20.75 21.15
C ALA A 169 8.43 21.69 20.10
N CYS A 170 8.49 21.34 18.82
CA CYS A 170 7.87 22.12 17.76
C CYS A 170 6.35 22.25 17.96
N LYS A 171 5.73 23.29 17.39
CA LYS A 171 4.27 23.43 17.43
C LYS A 171 3.55 22.35 16.63
N GLY A 172 4.01 22.06 15.41
CA GLY A 172 3.39 21.08 14.50
C GLY A 172 3.80 19.63 14.74
N ASN A 173 4.93 19.37 15.43
CA ASN A 173 5.37 18.02 15.77
C ASN A 173 6.09 17.97 17.11
N LYS A 174 5.49 17.35 18.12
CA LYS A 174 6.05 17.30 19.48
C LYS A 174 7.27 16.40 19.65
N ASN A 175 7.54 15.52 18.67
CA ASN A 175 8.69 14.64 18.67
C ASN A 175 9.96 15.31 18.11
N GLN A 176 9.84 16.52 17.56
CA GLN A 176 10.93 17.29 17.01
C GLN A 176 11.35 18.45 17.92
N LYS A 177 12.61 18.86 17.80
CA LYS A 177 13.21 19.96 18.56
C LYS A 177 13.25 21.22 17.70
N CYS A 178 12.73 22.33 18.22
CA CYS A 178 12.50 23.59 17.51
C CYS A 178 12.96 24.80 18.34
N GLY A 179 14.16 24.70 18.87
CA GLY A 179 14.93 25.80 19.45
C GLY A 179 14.53 26.09 20.88
N GLY A 180 14.78 27.33 21.27
CA GLY A 180 14.47 27.87 22.59
C GLY A 180 14.30 29.38 22.50
N GLY A 181 14.13 30.04 23.65
CA GLY A 181 14.12 31.51 23.67
C GLY A 181 15.51 32.03 23.30
N TRP A 182 15.64 32.75 22.18
CA TRP A 182 16.93 33.20 21.63
C TRP A 182 17.94 32.06 21.39
N ARG A 183 17.42 30.88 21.02
CA ARG A 183 18.22 29.68 20.73
C ARG A 183 17.70 29.03 19.46
N ASN A 184 18.59 28.84 18.49
CA ASN A 184 18.29 28.30 17.18
C ASN A 184 18.85 26.88 17.05
N ASN A 185 18.00 25.92 16.66
CA ASN A 185 18.52 24.74 15.97
C ASN A 185 18.91 25.17 14.55
N ILE A 186 20.20 25.10 14.21
CA ILE A 186 20.70 25.51 12.89
C ILE A 186 20.91 24.29 12.00
N TYR A 187 20.54 24.43 10.74
CA TYR A 187 20.70 23.43 9.70
C TYR A 187 21.40 24.08 8.50
N ALA A 188 22.32 23.36 7.86
CA ALA A 188 23.08 23.82 6.71
C ALA A 188 22.85 22.90 5.51
N LYS A 189 22.77 23.49 4.32
CA LYS A 189 22.52 22.76 3.08
C LYS A 189 23.65 21.76 2.85
N ILE A 190 23.31 20.52 2.54
CA ILE A 190 24.25 19.47 2.14
C ILE A 190 24.64 19.78 0.69
N ASN A 191 25.94 20.00 0.47
CA ASN A 191 26.51 20.22 -0.86
C ASN A 191 26.88 18.91 -1.53
#